data_AF-A0A7M2T4C0-F1
#
_entry.id   AF-A0A7M2T4C0-F1
#
_cell.length_a   1.000
_cell.length_b   1.000
_cell.length_c   1.000
_cell.angle_alpha   90.00
_cell.angle_beta   90.00
_cell.angle_gamma   90.00
#
_symmetry.space_group_name_H-M   'P 1'
#
loop_
_entity.id
_entity.type
_entity.pdbx_description
1 polymer ?
#
loop_
_entity_poly.entity_id
_entity_poly.type
_entity_poly.pdbx_seq_one_letter_code
_entity_poly.pdbx_strand_id
1 'polypeptide(L)'
;MAVSAGAPSVGDRGGLEEGEVAADDAGKDGEQDQERDEVQYRNSGVPLEEYELTRGDHRRQKQSEEISEWDRRQTEEDDAKCRADPERAERRRQAFKNVAKLMQSFKKADHEIMRWRVRLYCGHIIETQAHYTYTDPLSAGSYGRRCSECGEDRQTIVAFEPIGLRGEPPEPTEPKRSSPPKKPTRADLERRVKTLEKENERLRAKLSG
;
A
#
# COMPACT_ATOMS: atom_id res chain seq x y z
N MET A 1 2.39 -16.78 -49.62
CA MET A 1 3.84 -16.53 -49.45
C MET A 1 4.16 -16.76 -47.99
N ALA A 2 4.80 -17.90 -47.72
CA ALA A 2 5.18 -18.34 -46.38
C ALA A 2 6.56 -17.78 -46.05
N VAL A 3 6.73 -17.24 -44.84
CA VAL A 3 8.03 -16.87 -44.28
C VAL A 3 8.21 -17.62 -42.97
N SER A 4 9.17 -18.54 -43.01
CA SER A 4 9.53 -19.49 -41.97
C SER A 4 10.23 -18.81 -40.79
N ALA A 5 9.88 -19.24 -39.58
CA ALA A 5 10.58 -18.92 -38.34
C ALA A 5 11.87 -19.74 -38.22
N GLY A 6 13.00 -19.06 -38.00
CA GLY A 6 14.29 -19.66 -37.67
C GLY A 6 14.52 -19.65 -36.16
N ALA A 7 14.71 -20.83 -35.57
CA ALA A 7 15.17 -21.00 -34.20
C ALA A 7 16.71 -21.05 -34.16
N PRO A 8 17.37 -20.47 -33.14
CA PRO A 8 18.76 -20.78 -32.84
C PRO A 8 18.91 -21.84 -31.75
N SER A 9 19.94 -22.64 -31.97
CA SER A 9 20.36 -23.87 -31.30
C SER A 9 20.80 -23.70 -29.84
N VAL A 10 20.46 -24.71 -29.04
CA VAL A 10 20.94 -24.93 -27.67
C VAL A 10 22.37 -25.47 -27.72
N GLY A 11 23.31 -24.75 -27.13
CA GLY A 11 24.70 -25.15 -26.95
C GLY A 11 24.93 -25.82 -25.59
N ASP A 12 25.37 -27.07 -25.65
CA ASP A 12 26.39 -27.75 -24.85
C ASP A 12 26.75 -27.19 -23.46
N ARG A 13 26.55 -28.00 -22.42
CA ARG A 13 27.24 -27.89 -21.13
C ARG A 13 27.64 -29.28 -20.64
N GLY A 14 28.93 -29.63 -20.77
CA GLY A 14 29.62 -30.54 -19.83
C GLY A 14 29.48 -30.02 -18.39
N GLY A 15 29.40 -30.82 -17.34
CA GLY A 15 30.18 -32.03 -17.05
C GLY A 15 31.44 -31.60 -16.29
N LEU A 16 31.47 -31.81 -14.97
CA LEU A 16 32.60 -31.87 -13.99
C LEU A 16 31.96 -31.73 -12.59
N GLU A 17 31.82 -32.81 -11.82
CA GLU A 17 32.78 -33.39 -10.87
C GLU A 17 32.69 -32.82 -9.43
N GLU A 18 32.95 -33.74 -8.51
CA GLU A 18 32.64 -33.76 -7.08
C GLU A 18 33.52 -32.80 -6.26
N GLY A 19 33.03 -32.43 -5.07
CA GLY A 19 33.77 -31.57 -4.13
C GLY A 19 33.11 -31.51 -2.76
N GLU A 20 33.30 -32.56 -1.98
CA GLU A 20 33.05 -32.62 -0.54
C GLU A 20 33.98 -31.65 0.20
N VAL A 21 33.44 -30.76 1.02
CA VAL A 21 34.19 -30.07 2.09
C VAL A 21 33.25 -29.78 3.25
N ALA A 22 33.51 -30.45 4.37
CA ALA A 22 33.04 -30.09 5.70
C ALA A 22 33.93 -28.98 6.27
N ALA A 23 33.33 -27.98 6.93
CA ALA A 23 33.83 -27.38 8.15
C ALA A 23 32.79 -26.41 8.73
N ASP A 24 32.59 -26.55 10.03
CA ASP A 24 32.11 -25.58 10.99
C ASP A 24 32.52 -24.14 10.69
N ASP A 25 31.67 -23.15 11.03
CA ASP A 25 32.00 -22.18 12.08
C ASP A 25 30.97 -21.04 12.16
N ALA A 26 30.75 -20.63 13.40
CA ALA A 26 30.28 -19.34 13.89
C ALA A 26 28.97 -18.74 13.37
N GLY A 27 28.02 -18.70 14.29
CA GLY A 27 26.90 -17.77 14.28
C GLY A 27 27.34 -16.34 13.94
N LYS A 28 26.57 -15.75 13.03
CA LYS A 28 26.29 -14.31 13.04
C LYS A 28 24.79 -14.20 13.05
N ASP A 29 24.26 -14.13 14.27
CA ASP A 29 22.98 -13.49 14.51
C ASP A 29 23.14 -12.07 13.97
N GLY A 30 22.71 -11.88 12.72
CA GLY A 30 22.58 -10.57 12.11
C GLY A 30 21.44 -9.88 12.82
N GLU A 31 21.76 -9.27 13.96
CA GLU A 31 21.04 -8.17 14.56
C GLU A 31 21.03 -7.05 13.50
N GLN A 32 20.08 -7.15 12.56
CA GLN A 32 19.68 -6.02 11.76
C GLN A 32 18.87 -5.14 12.70
N ASP A 33 19.59 -4.37 13.51
CA ASP A 33 19.10 -3.07 13.94
C ASP A 33 18.64 -2.37 12.67
N GLN A 34 17.33 -2.38 12.43
CA GLN A 34 16.71 -1.39 11.57
C GLN A 34 16.86 -0.07 12.31
N GLU A 35 18.06 0.51 12.20
CA GLU A 35 18.27 1.94 12.28
C GLU A 35 17.19 2.54 11.37
N ARG A 36 16.14 3.03 12.02
CA ARG A 36 14.97 3.55 11.36
C ARG A 36 15.44 4.87 10.76
N ASP A 37 15.96 4.83 9.53
CA ASP A 37 16.41 6.00 8.79
C ASP A 37 15.45 7.16 9.08
N GLU A 38 15.97 8.23 9.67
CA GLU A 38 15.16 9.40 10.01
C GLU A 38 14.52 9.93 8.73
N VAL A 39 13.21 9.74 8.59
CA VAL A 39 12.48 10.17 7.41
C VAL A 39 12.48 11.69 7.37
N GLN A 40 13.20 12.28 6.41
CA GLN A 40 13.23 13.72 6.23
C GLN A 40 11.95 14.20 5.52
N TYR A 41 11.12 14.95 6.25
CA TYR A 41 9.90 15.55 5.70
C TYR A 41 10.19 16.82 4.92
N ARG A 42 9.53 16.96 3.78
CA ARG A 42 9.68 18.13 2.90
C ARG A 42 8.77 19.28 3.36
N ASN A 43 9.23 20.49 3.10
CA ASN A 43 8.42 21.70 3.11
C ASN A 43 8.36 22.30 1.70
N SER A 44 7.38 23.15 1.43
CA SER A 44 7.27 23.86 0.16
C SER A 44 6.48 25.15 0.36
N GLY A 45 7.01 26.29 -0.09
CA GLY A 45 6.28 27.55 -0.11
C GLY A 45 6.00 28.13 1.29
N VAL A 46 6.95 27.99 2.21
CA VAL A 46 6.89 28.58 3.56
C VAL A 46 7.54 29.98 3.59
N PRO A 47 7.00 30.95 4.36
CA PRO A 47 5.77 30.89 5.15
C PRO A 47 4.51 30.73 4.29
N LEU A 48 3.56 29.92 4.75
CA LEU A 48 2.37 29.58 3.95
C LEU A 48 1.52 30.82 3.65
N GLU A 49 1.39 31.73 4.61
CA GLU A 49 0.57 32.92 4.55
C GLU A 49 0.98 33.85 3.41
N GLU A 50 2.28 33.88 3.10
CA GLU A 50 2.91 34.73 2.08
C GLU A 50 3.03 34.05 0.71
N TYR A 51 2.54 32.81 0.57
CA TYR A 51 2.67 32.07 -0.67
C TYR A 51 1.88 32.72 -1.81
N GLU A 52 2.60 33.09 -2.86
CA GLU A 52 2.05 33.62 -4.11
C GLU A 52 1.80 32.49 -5.11
N LEU A 53 0.59 32.47 -5.69
CA LEU A 53 0.21 31.47 -6.68
C LEU A 53 1.04 31.60 -7.96
N THR A 54 1.57 30.47 -8.41
CA THR A 54 2.32 30.38 -9.66
C THR A 54 1.41 30.01 -10.83
N ARG A 55 1.91 30.21 -12.06
CA ARG A 55 1.27 29.64 -13.27
C ARG A 55 1.11 28.11 -13.20
N GLY A 56 1.99 27.43 -12.44
CA GLY A 56 1.90 25.99 -12.22
C GLY A 56 0.66 25.63 -11.39
N ASP A 57 0.39 26.40 -10.34
CA ASP A 57 -0.77 26.20 -9.46
C ASP A 57 -2.08 26.37 -10.24
N HIS A 58 -2.19 27.45 -11.02
CA HIS A 58 -3.37 27.67 -11.86
C HIS A 58 -3.63 26.51 -12.83
N ARG A 59 -2.57 25.96 -13.45
CA ARG A 59 -2.71 24.78 -14.32
C ARG A 59 -3.16 23.55 -13.55
N ARG A 60 -2.57 23.29 -12.38
CA ARG A 60 -2.95 22.14 -11.53
C ARG A 60 -4.38 22.25 -11.03
N GLN A 61 -4.79 23.43 -10.58
CA GLN A 61 -6.16 23.68 -10.14
C GLN A 61 -7.15 23.45 -11.27
N LYS A 62 -6.89 24.00 -12.46
CA LYS A 62 -7.74 23.77 -13.64
C LYS A 62 -7.85 22.28 -14.00
N GLN A 63 -6.74 21.53 -13.95
CA GLN A 63 -6.76 20.08 -14.18
C GLN A 63 -7.59 19.34 -13.12
N SER A 64 -7.49 19.73 -11.84
CA SER A 64 -8.30 19.18 -10.76
C SER A 64 -9.80 19.39 -11.02
N GLU A 65 -10.18 20.58 -11.48
CA GLU A 65 -11.56 20.93 -11.84
C GLU A 65 -12.06 20.12 -13.04
N GLU A 66 -11.26 20.00 -14.11
CA GLU A 66 -11.61 19.18 -15.28
C GLU A 66 -11.82 17.70 -14.91
N ILE A 67 -10.93 17.14 -14.08
CA ILE A 67 -11.06 15.79 -13.55
C ILE A 67 -12.32 15.66 -12.70
N SER A 68 -12.64 16.67 -11.88
CA SER A 68 -13.87 16.72 -11.08
C SER A 68 -15.13 16.61 -11.93
N GLU A 69 -15.19 17.42 -12.98
CA GLU A 69 -16.35 17.42 -13.87
C GLU A 69 -16.51 16.08 -14.58
N TRP A 70 -15.38 15.48 -15.00
CA TRP A 70 -15.39 14.16 -15.62
C TRP A 70 -15.88 13.09 -14.63
N ASP A 71 -15.32 13.04 -13.42
CA ASP A 71 -15.73 12.11 -12.35
C ASP A 71 -17.21 12.26 -12.00
N ARG A 72 -17.71 13.51 -11.96
CA ARG A 72 -19.13 13.80 -11.69
C ARG A 72 -20.01 13.20 -12.78
N ARG A 73 -19.68 13.41 -14.07
CA ARG A 73 -20.44 12.84 -15.19
C ARG A 73 -20.45 11.32 -15.16
N GLN A 74 -19.30 10.69 -14.88
CA GLN A 74 -19.21 9.24 -14.76
C GLN A 74 -20.04 8.69 -13.60
N THR A 75 -20.02 9.39 -12.46
CA THR A 75 -20.84 9.03 -11.29
C THR A 75 -22.33 9.11 -11.63
N GLU A 76 -22.77 10.20 -12.27
CA GLU A 76 -24.17 10.39 -12.68
C GLU A 76 -24.63 9.29 -13.67
N GLU A 77 -23.77 8.93 -14.62
CA GLU A 77 -24.04 7.85 -15.59
C GLU A 77 -24.15 6.48 -14.89
N ASP A 78 -23.22 6.15 -14.00
CA ASP A 78 -23.25 4.91 -13.24
C ASP A 78 -24.43 4.83 -12.28
N ASP A 79 -24.82 5.95 -11.67
CA ASP A 79 -26.00 6.04 -10.83
C ASP A 79 -27.29 5.85 -11.65
N ALA A 80 -27.36 6.38 -12.88
CA ALA A 80 -28.47 6.10 -13.79
C ALA A 80 -28.55 4.60 -14.14
N LYS A 81 -27.42 3.94 -14.41
CA LYS A 81 -27.36 2.49 -14.64
C LYS A 81 -27.83 1.69 -13.41
N CYS A 82 -27.45 2.10 -12.21
CA CYS A 82 -27.92 1.48 -10.97
C CYS A 82 -29.43 1.70 -10.71
N ARG A 83 -29.99 2.85 -11.10
CA ARG A 83 -31.44 3.08 -11.00
C ARG A 83 -32.24 2.21 -11.96
N ALA A 84 -31.69 1.93 -13.15
CA ALA A 84 -32.32 1.07 -14.14
C ALA A 84 -32.22 -0.43 -13.81
N ASP A 85 -31.20 -0.84 -13.04
CA ASP A 85 -30.93 -2.23 -12.66
C ASP A 85 -30.75 -2.38 -11.14
N PRO A 86 -31.80 -2.81 -10.41
CA PRO A 86 -31.74 -3.04 -8.97
C PRO A 86 -30.72 -4.09 -8.54
N GLU A 87 -30.45 -5.10 -9.37
CA GLU A 87 -29.47 -6.15 -9.05
C GLU A 87 -28.05 -5.58 -9.08
N ARG A 88 -27.74 -4.74 -10.08
CA ARG A 88 -26.49 -3.98 -10.12
C ARG A 88 -26.34 -3.04 -8.93
N ALA A 89 -27.41 -2.35 -8.53
CA ALA A 89 -27.39 -1.48 -7.36
C ALA A 89 -27.03 -2.26 -6.09
N GLU A 90 -27.60 -3.45 -5.89
CA GLU A 90 -27.28 -4.27 -4.71
C GLU A 90 -25.86 -4.84 -4.76
N ARG A 91 -25.38 -5.31 -5.92
CA ARG A 91 -23.97 -5.73 -6.09
C ARG A 91 -23.01 -4.60 -5.73
N ARG A 92 -23.28 -3.37 -6.19
CA ARG A 92 -22.46 -2.19 -5.88
C ARG A 92 -22.50 -1.86 -4.38
N ARG A 93 -23.68 -1.91 -3.75
CA ARG A 93 -23.83 -1.74 -2.29
C ARG A 93 -22.99 -2.76 -1.52
N GLN A 94 -23.06 -4.03 -1.90
CA GLN A 94 -22.30 -5.08 -1.24
C GLN A 94 -20.78 -4.91 -1.43
N ALA A 95 -20.34 -4.51 -2.63
CA ALA A 95 -18.94 -4.19 -2.89
C ALA A 95 -18.44 -3.06 -1.98
N PHE A 96 -19.19 -1.96 -1.85
CA PHE A 96 -18.84 -0.86 -0.94
C PHE A 96 -18.81 -1.29 0.51
N LYS A 97 -19.75 -2.14 0.97
CA LYS A 97 -19.72 -2.71 2.33
C LYS A 97 -18.44 -3.52 2.57
N ASN A 98 -18.05 -4.35 1.62
CA ASN A 98 -16.85 -5.17 1.72
C ASN A 98 -15.58 -4.31 1.77
N VAL A 99 -15.49 -3.28 0.92
CA VAL A 99 -14.38 -2.32 0.93
C VAL A 99 -14.35 -1.54 2.24
N ALA A 100 -15.49 -1.06 2.74
CA ALA A 100 -15.55 -0.36 4.03
C ALA A 100 -15.06 -1.24 5.18
N LYS A 101 -15.44 -2.53 5.20
CA LYS A 101 -14.95 -3.49 6.19
C LYS A 101 -13.43 -3.70 6.09
N LEU A 102 -12.91 -3.80 4.87
CA LEU A 102 -11.47 -3.90 4.62
C LEU A 102 -10.74 -2.64 5.11
N MET A 103 -11.22 -1.45 4.78
CA MET A 103 -10.63 -0.18 5.21
C MET A 103 -10.65 -0.02 6.74
N GLN A 104 -11.72 -0.47 7.41
CA GLN A 104 -11.81 -0.45 8.87
C GLN A 104 -10.82 -1.39 9.57
N SER A 105 -10.34 -2.43 8.88
CA SER A 105 -9.34 -3.34 9.45
C SER A 105 -7.95 -2.69 9.55
N PHE A 106 -7.68 -1.68 8.72
CA PHE A 106 -6.46 -0.87 8.77
C PHE A 106 -6.63 0.28 9.78
N LYS A 107 -6.63 -0.03 11.08
CA LYS A 107 -6.47 1.01 12.11
C LYS A 107 -5.01 1.44 12.14
N LYS A 108 -4.74 2.67 11.73
CA LYS A 108 -3.43 3.31 11.88
C LYS A 108 -3.27 3.77 13.32
N ALA A 109 -2.13 3.49 13.94
CA ALA A 109 -1.84 4.03 15.25
C ALA A 109 -1.50 5.52 15.14
N ASP A 110 -1.79 6.32 16.18
CA ASP A 110 -1.56 7.77 16.12
C ASP A 110 -0.08 8.14 15.85
N HIS A 111 0.86 7.32 16.32
CA HIS A 111 2.29 7.50 16.05
C HIS A 111 2.71 7.19 14.61
N GLU A 112 1.83 6.57 13.81
CA GLU A 112 2.05 6.33 12.40
C GLU A 112 1.47 7.45 11.52
N ILE A 113 0.82 8.44 12.13
CA ILE A 113 0.14 9.53 11.43
C ILE A 113 1.00 10.79 11.47
N MET A 114 1.51 11.18 10.31
CA MET A 114 2.18 12.47 10.12
C MET A 114 1.15 13.54 9.76
N ARG A 115 1.36 14.75 10.28
CA ARG A 115 0.49 15.91 10.08
C ARG A 115 1.23 17.03 9.36
N TRP A 116 0.52 17.74 8.49
CA TRP A 116 1.01 18.91 7.77
C TRP A 116 0.01 20.06 7.87
N ARG A 117 0.52 21.30 7.93
CA ARG A 117 -0.25 22.47 7.52
C ARG A 117 -0.12 22.58 6.01
N VAL A 118 -1.24 22.78 5.32
CA VAL A 118 -1.25 22.93 3.86
C VAL A 118 -2.04 24.15 3.48
N ARG A 119 -1.49 24.94 2.56
CA ARG A 119 -2.23 26.00 1.89
C ARG A 119 -2.91 25.43 0.66
N LEU A 120 -4.22 25.66 0.60
CA LEU A 120 -5.02 25.33 -0.56
C LEU A 120 -4.96 26.46 -1.60
N TYR A 121 -5.30 26.14 -2.84
CA TYR A 121 -5.35 27.11 -3.93
C TYR A 121 -6.26 28.31 -3.63
N CYS A 122 -7.39 28.09 -2.93
CA CYS A 122 -8.27 29.16 -2.44
C CYS A 122 -7.65 30.07 -1.36
N GLY A 123 -6.42 29.80 -0.91
CA GLY A 123 -5.67 30.61 0.05
C GLY A 123 -5.80 30.17 1.51
N HIS A 124 -6.81 29.37 1.85
CA HIS A 124 -7.00 28.88 3.21
C HIS A 124 -5.93 27.84 3.61
N ILE A 125 -5.58 27.82 4.89
CA ILE A 125 -4.59 26.91 5.46
C ILE A 125 -5.30 25.90 6.36
N ILE A 126 -5.18 24.62 6.04
CA ILE A 126 -5.82 23.54 6.80
C ILE A 126 -4.79 22.52 7.27
N GLU A 127 -5.16 21.68 8.24
CA GLU A 127 -4.38 20.50 8.62
C GLU A 127 -4.76 19.31 7.72
N THR A 128 -3.75 18.57 7.25
CA THR A 128 -3.93 17.27 6.61
C THR A 128 -3.09 16.20 7.29
N GLN A 129 -3.51 14.95 7.16
CA GLN A 129 -2.87 13.82 7.81
C GLN A 129 -2.67 12.66 6.82
N ALA A 130 -1.57 11.94 6.95
CA ALA A 130 -1.25 10.74 6.18
C ALA A 130 -0.30 9.83 6.96
N HIS A 131 0.02 8.66 6.41
CA HIS A 131 1.00 7.77 7.03
C HIS A 131 2.40 8.40 7.01
N TYR A 132 3.20 8.19 8.05
CA TYR A 132 4.53 8.79 8.22
C TYR A 132 5.54 8.45 7.12
N THR A 133 5.31 7.37 6.36
CA THR A 133 6.17 7.00 5.22
C THR A 133 6.06 7.97 4.05
N TYR A 134 5.03 8.82 4.01
CA TYR A 134 4.94 9.89 3.02
C TYR A 134 5.77 11.09 3.48
N THR A 135 6.74 11.50 2.67
CA THR A 135 7.62 12.64 2.97
C THR A 135 6.96 13.98 2.69
N ASP A 136 5.87 14.00 1.90
CA ASP A 136 5.07 15.17 1.56
C ASP A 136 3.57 14.79 1.39
N PRO A 137 2.65 15.74 1.56
CA PRO A 137 1.22 15.46 1.51
C PRO A 137 0.68 15.21 0.09
N LEU A 138 1.41 15.58 -0.97
CA LEU A 138 0.99 15.36 -2.36
C LEU A 138 1.17 13.88 -2.75
N SER A 139 2.29 13.29 -2.34
CA SER A 139 2.62 11.87 -2.53
C SER A 139 1.66 10.92 -1.80
N ALA A 140 0.96 11.41 -0.77
CA ALA A 140 -0.08 10.67 -0.06
C ALA A 140 -1.37 10.43 -0.88
N GLY A 141 -1.39 10.84 -2.15
CA GLY A 141 -2.48 10.57 -3.08
C GLY A 141 -3.67 11.52 -2.95
N SER A 142 -3.51 12.66 -2.25
CA SER A 142 -4.59 13.64 -2.10
C SER A 142 -4.36 14.86 -2.98
N TYR A 143 -4.74 14.73 -4.25
CA TYR A 143 -4.62 15.80 -5.23
C TYR A 143 -5.70 16.89 -5.09
N GLY A 144 -6.88 16.55 -4.54
CA GLY A 144 -7.95 17.49 -4.26
C GLY A 144 -8.46 17.37 -2.83
N ARG A 145 -8.61 18.51 -2.15
CA ARG A 145 -9.15 18.62 -0.79
C ARG A 145 -10.41 19.49 -0.78
N ARG A 146 -11.35 19.15 0.11
CA ARG A 146 -12.43 20.07 0.48
C ARG A 146 -11.85 21.11 1.44
N CYS A 147 -12.03 22.39 1.13
CA CYS A 147 -11.69 23.46 2.06
C CYS A 147 -12.75 23.53 3.16
N SER A 148 -12.34 23.48 4.43
CA SER A 148 -13.25 23.60 5.58
C SER A 148 -13.77 25.02 5.80
N GLU A 149 -13.11 26.04 5.24
CA GLU A 149 -13.47 27.45 5.43
C GLU A 149 -14.44 27.94 4.36
N CYS A 150 -14.11 27.82 3.07
CA CYS A 150 -15.00 28.25 1.99
C CYS A 150 -15.93 27.13 1.46
N GLY A 151 -15.73 25.87 1.86
CA GLY A 151 -16.54 24.74 1.43
C GLY A 151 -16.25 24.25 0.01
N GLU A 152 -15.36 24.91 -0.75
CA GLU A 152 -15.00 24.48 -2.09
C GLU A 152 -14.35 23.10 -2.08
N ASP A 153 -14.80 22.25 -3.00
CA ASP A 153 -14.27 20.90 -3.20
C ASP A 153 -13.06 20.91 -4.13
N ARG A 154 -12.22 19.87 -4.00
CA ARG A 154 -11.09 19.58 -4.89
C ARG A 154 -10.09 20.72 -5.10
N GLN A 155 -9.88 21.51 -4.05
CA GLN A 155 -8.80 22.48 -3.96
C GLN A 155 -7.46 21.78 -3.97
N THR A 156 -6.55 22.25 -4.82
CA THR A 156 -5.18 21.74 -4.90
C THR A 156 -4.33 22.28 -3.75
N ILE A 157 -3.40 21.47 -3.24
CA ILE A 157 -2.40 21.92 -2.26
C ILE A 157 -1.28 22.64 -3.03
N VAL A 158 -1.02 23.90 -2.67
CA VAL A 158 -0.03 24.76 -3.35
C VAL A 158 1.24 24.97 -2.52
N ALA A 159 1.12 24.90 -1.20
CA ALA A 159 2.23 24.99 -0.25
C ALA A 159 1.96 24.15 0.99
N PHE A 160 3.00 23.71 1.68
CA PHE A 160 2.88 22.86 2.87
C PHE A 160 4.10 22.89 3.78
N GLU A 161 3.86 22.63 5.05
CA GLU A 161 4.91 22.42 6.06
C GLU A 161 4.54 21.27 7.01
N PRO A 162 5.53 20.46 7.44
CA PRO A 162 5.31 19.39 8.40
C PRO A 162 5.05 19.97 9.80
N ILE A 163 4.06 19.40 10.50
CA ILE A 163 3.80 19.66 11.93
C ILE A 163 4.53 18.63 12.79
N GLY A 164 4.53 17.37 12.35
CA GLY A 164 5.07 16.23 13.09
C GLY A 164 4.05 15.10 13.27
N LEU A 165 4.49 14.02 13.91
CA LEU A 165 3.64 12.88 14.21
C LEU A 165 2.51 13.28 15.17
N ARG A 166 1.38 12.59 15.07
CA ARG A 166 0.21 12.83 15.92
C ARG A 166 0.37 12.24 17.32
N GLY A 167 1.05 11.11 17.43
CA GLY A 167 1.41 10.47 18.70
C GLY A 167 2.90 10.23 18.80
N GLU A 168 3.38 10.07 20.04
CA GLU A 168 4.73 9.61 20.29
C GLU A 168 4.83 8.11 19.93
N PRO A 169 5.90 7.68 19.25
CA PRO A 169 6.16 6.25 19.06
C PRO A 169 6.15 5.55 20.41
N PRO A 170 5.54 4.36 20.53
CA PRO A 170 5.67 3.58 21.75
C PRO A 170 7.16 3.36 22.02
N GLU A 171 7.58 3.50 23.28
CA GLU A 171 8.93 3.11 23.67
C GLU A 171 9.20 1.70 23.14
N PRO A 172 10.41 1.42 22.61
CA PRO A 172 10.79 0.10 22.18
C PRO A 172 10.62 -0.85 23.37
N THR A 173 9.45 -1.48 23.44
CA THR A 173 9.24 -2.56 24.38
C THR A 173 10.14 -3.65 23.85
N GLU A 174 11.20 -3.97 24.58
CA GLU A 174 12.06 -5.10 24.26
C GLU A 174 11.14 -6.23 23.78
N PRO A 175 11.36 -6.79 22.58
CA PRO A 175 10.49 -7.82 22.07
C PRO A 175 10.45 -8.91 23.13
N LYS A 176 9.30 -9.05 23.81
CA LYS A 176 9.05 -10.17 24.71
C LYS A 176 9.31 -11.37 23.83
N ARG A 177 10.46 -12.05 24.03
CA ARG A 177 10.86 -13.23 23.29
C ARG A 177 9.67 -14.16 23.33
N SER A 178 8.90 -14.20 22.25
CA SER A 178 7.83 -15.18 22.13
C SER A 178 8.54 -16.50 22.28
N SER A 179 8.16 -17.29 23.27
CA SER A 179 8.74 -18.61 23.45
C SER A 179 8.72 -19.30 22.09
N PRO A 180 9.86 -19.84 21.62
CA PRO A 180 9.93 -20.39 20.28
C PRO A 180 8.79 -21.40 20.12
N PRO A 181 8.05 -21.35 19.00
CA PRO A 181 6.95 -22.28 18.78
C PRO A 181 7.50 -23.69 19.01
N LYS A 182 6.86 -24.44 19.93
CA LYS A 182 7.30 -25.79 20.30
C LYS A 182 7.52 -26.57 19.02
N LYS A 183 8.77 -26.97 18.75
CA LYS A 183 9.09 -27.79 17.58
C LYS A 183 8.18 -29.03 17.66
N PRO A 184 7.40 -29.33 16.61
CA PRO A 184 6.53 -30.50 16.61
C PRO A 184 7.37 -31.74 16.90
N THR A 185 6.88 -32.60 17.78
CA THR A 185 7.59 -33.83 18.12
C THR A 185 7.63 -34.75 16.89
N ARG A 186 8.59 -35.67 16.86
CA ARG A 186 8.66 -36.69 15.79
C ARG A 186 7.33 -37.43 15.60
N ALA A 187 6.60 -37.70 16.69
CA ALA A 187 5.27 -38.31 16.66
C ALA A 187 4.21 -37.40 16.00
N ASP A 188 4.30 -36.07 16.16
CA ASP A 188 3.41 -35.13 15.48
C ASP A 188 3.63 -35.13 13.97
N LEU A 189 4.90 -35.22 13.55
CA LEU A 189 5.28 -35.29 12.15
C LEU A 189 4.83 -36.62 11.52
N GLU A 190 5.06 -37.75 12.19
CA GLU A 190 4.65 -39.07 11.73
C GLU A 190 3.12 -39.18 11.58
N ARG A 191 2.35 -38.60 12.51
CA ARG A 191 0.88 -38.50 12.37
C ARG A 191 0.47 -37.68 11.16
N ARG A 192 1.14 -36.55 10.93
CA ARG A 192 0.82 -35.65 9.81
C ARG A 192 1.17 -36.27 8.46
N VAL A 193 2.30 -36.96 8.36
CA VAL A 193 2.69 -37.72 7.17
C VAL A 193 1.64 -38.79 6.85
N LYS A 194 1.24 -39.60 7.85
CA LYS A 194 0.24 -40.64 7.65
C LYS A 194 -1.12 -40.11 7.19
N THR A 195 -1.54 -38.95 7.68
CA THR A 195 -2.77 -38.29 7.21
C THR A 195 -2.63 -37.83 5.76
N LEU A 196 -1.50 -37.21 5.41
CA LEU A 196 -1.24 -36.72 4.05
C LEU A 196 -1.11 -37.85 3.04
N GLU A 197 -0.50 -38.99 3.41
CA GLU A 197 -0.39 -40.17 2.56
C GLU A 197 -1.77 -40.75 2.23
N LYS A 198 -2.63 -40.90 3.24
CA LYS A 198 -4.02 -41.35 3.03
C LYS A 198 -4.81 -40.39 2.13
N GLU A 199 -4.60 -39.09 2.29
CA GLU A 199 -5.25 -38.11 1.45
C GLU A 199 -4.72 -38.16 0.00
N ASN A 200 -3.41 -38.35 -0.18
CA ASN A 200 -2.80 -38.49 -1.50
C ASN A 200 -3.30 -39.75 -2.22
N GLU A 201 -3.40 -40.87 -1.51
CA GLU A 201 -3.96 -42.12 -2.05
C GLU A 201 -5.43 -41.94 -2.47
N ARG A 202 -6.25 -41.29 -1.63
CA ARG A 202 -7.64 -40.94 -1.97
C ARG A 202 -7.71 -40.06 -3.21
N LEU A 203 -6.83 -39.08 -3.35
CA LEU A 203 -6.81 -38.18 -4.49
C LEU A 203 -6.34 -38.89 -5.77
N ARG A 204 -5.34 -39.77 -5.68
CA ARG A 204 -4.90 -40.60 -6.81
C ARG A 204 -5.99 -41.56 -7.28
N ALA A 205 -6.71 -42.20 -6.35
CA ALA A 205 -7.84 -43.06 -6.68
C ALA A 205 -9.00 -42.31 -7.36
N LYS A 206 -9.20 -41.02 -7.03
CA LYS A 206 -10.18 -40.14 -7.69
C LYS A 206 -9.75 -39.64 -9.07
N LEU A 207 -8.45 -39.64 -9.37
CA LEU A 207 -7.89 -39.17 -10.65
C LEU A 207 -7.64 -40.32 -11.63
N SER A 208 -7.52 -41.55 -11.14
CA SER A 208 -7.28 -42.76 -11.93
C SER A 208 -8.53 -43.60 -12.19
N GLY A 209 -9.72 -43.13 -11.81
CA GLY A 209 -11.03 -43.72 -12.12
C GLY A 209 -11.91 -42.72 -12.85
#